data_AF-A0A5C7UB92-F1
#
_entry.id   AF-A0A5C7UB92-F1
#
_cell.length_a   1.000
_cell.length_b   1.000
_cell.length_c   1.000
_cell.angle_alpha   90.00
_cell.angle_beta   90.00
_cell.angle_gamma   90.00
#
_symmetry.space_group_name_H-M   'P 1'
#
loop_
_entity.id
_entity.type
_entity.pdbx_description
1 polymer ?
#
loop_
_entity_poly.entity_id
_entity_poly.type
_entity_poly.pdbx_seq_one_letter_code
_entity_poly.pdbx_strand_id
1 'polypeptide(L)' 'MYEINEQWHAVVDTGISSHETKAEKKDPRFMLLGLIHHVNDDLDLDVGYKKSLNSTETDRQIGVGVTYRFK' A
#
# COMPACT_ATOMS: atom_id res chain seq x y z
N MET A 1 -4.26 6.95 7.63
CA MET A 1 -4.42 5.71 8.42
C MET A 1 -5.53 5.94 9.43
N TYR A 2 -6.36 4.93 9.68
CA TYR A 2 -7.49 4.96 10.60
C TYR A 2 -7.44 3.76 11.53
N GLU A 3 -7.61 3.99 12.84
CA GLU A 3 -7.67 2.95 13.85
C GLU A 3 -9.09 2.38 13.92
N ILE A 4 -9.23 1.09 13.65
CA ILE A 4 -10.51 0.38 13.78
C ILE A 4 -10.67 -0.07 15.24
N ASN A 5 -9.61 -0.62 15.81
CA ASN A 5 -9.44 -0.99 17.21
C ASN A 5 -7.93 -1.18 17.50
N GLU A 6 -7.60 -1.55 18.74
CA GLU A 6 -6.21 -1.77 19.19
C GLU A 6 -5.41 -2.76 18.32
N GLN A 7 -6.08 -3.71 17.66
CA GLN A 7 -5.45 -4.76 16.87
C GLN A 7 -5.44 -4.48 15.37
N TRP A 8 -6.17 -3.48 14.89
CA TRP A 8 -6.42 -3.27 13.47
C TRP A 8 -6.38 -1.81 13.06
N HIS A 9 -5.51 -1.51 12.08
CA HIS A 9 -5.51 -0.25 11.35
C HIS A 9 -5.91 -0.46 9.88
N ALA A 10 -6.66 0.48 9.34
CA ALA A 10 -6.90 0.61 7.92
C ALA A 10 -6.06 1.75 7.32
N VAL A 11 -5.53 1.50 6.13
CA VAL A 11 -4.75 2.46 5.35
C VAL A 11 -5.40 2.66 4.01
N VAL A 12 -5.57 3.93 3.63
CA VAL A 12 -5.90 4.34 2.28
C VAL A 12 -4.83 5.33 1.87
N ASP A 13 -4.19 5.08 0.75
CA ASP A 13 -3.16 5.94 0.19
C ASP A 13 -3.40 6.15 -1.31
N THR A 14 -3.06 7.33 -1.82
CA THR A 14 -3.17 7.66 -3.23
C THR A 14 -1.92 8.42 -3.64
N GLY A 15 -1.33 8.05 -4.77
CA GLY A 15 -0.09 8.66 -5.20
C GLY A 15 0.04 8.79 -6.70
N ILE A 16 0.99 9.63 -7.09
CA ILE A 16 1.46 9.77 -8.46
C ILE A 16 2.89 9.27 -8.46
N SER A 17 3.18 8.22 -9.22
CA SER A 17 4.54 7.77 -9.47
C SER A 17 5.08 8.48 -10.72
N SER A 18 6.38 8.73 -10.79
CA SER A 18 7.02 9.22 -12.02
C SER A 18 7.53 8.02 -12.82
N HIS A 19 7.39 8.05 -14.15
CA HIS A 19 7.95 7.02 -15.01
C HIS A 19 9.49 7.05 -14.99
N GLU A 20 10.11 5.87 -15.08
CA GLU A 20 11.55 5.76 -15.39
C GLU A 20 11.83 5.96 -16.89
N THR A 21 10.84 5.73 -17.75
CA THR A 21 10.94 5.80 -19.21
C THR A 21 10.15 6.98 -19.80
N LYS A 22 10.83 7.85 -20.57
CA LYS A 22 10.26 9.04 -21.23
C LYS A 22 9.16 8.77 -22.28
N ALA A 23 8.80 7.51 -22.53
CA ALA A 23 7.89 7.10 -23.60
C ALA A 23 6.40 7.18 -23.21
N GLU A 24 6.05 7.17 -21.92
CA GLU A 24 4.67 7.20 -21.46
C GLU A 24 4.19 8.62 -21.12
N LYS A 25 3.11 9.05 -21.79
CA LYS A 25 2.57 10.43 -21.73
C LYS A 25 1.77 10.77 -20.47
N LYS A 26 1.49 9.81 -19.56
CA LYS A 26 0.58 10.02 -18.42
C LYS A 26 1.13 9.46 -17.11
N ASP A 27 1.51 10.31 -16.17
CA ASP A 27 2.06 9.88 -14.87
C ASP A 27 1.18 8.83 -14.17
N PRO A 28 1.70 7.64 -13.79
CA PRO A 28 0.96 6.58 -13.14
C PRO A 28 0.32 7.09 -11.86
N ARG A 29 -1.00 6.95 -11.76
CA ARG A 29 -1.75 7.29 -10.56
C ARG A 29 -2.20 6.00 -9.92
N PHE A 30 -2.07 5.88 -8.62
CA PHE A 30 -2.49 4.68 -7.92
C PHE A 30 -3.33 5.00 -6.70
N MET A 31 -4.12 4.01 -6.30
CA MET A 31 -4.75 3.92 -5.00
C MET A 31 -4.27 2.64 -4.33
N LEU A 32 -3.97 2.71 -3.05
CA LEU A 32 -3.62 1.60 -2.19
C LEU A 32 -4.66 1.53 -1.07
N LEU A 33 -5.21 0.35 -0.86
CA LEU A 33 -6.01 0.00 0.30
C LEU A 33 -5.25 -1.04 1.09
N GLY A 34 -5.08 -0.85 2.40
CA GLY A 34 -4.33 -1.75 3.25
C GLY A 34 -4.99 -1.97 4.60
N LEU A 35 -4.68 -3.11 5.19
CA LEU A 35 -5.00 -3.46 6.58
C LEU A 35 -3.71 -3.86 7.28
N ILE A 36 -3.56 -3.41 8.51
CA ILE A 36 -2.45 -3.76 9.40
C ILE A 36 -3.05 -4.42 10.63
N HIS A 37 -2.52 -5.58 10.98
CA HIS A 37 -2.85 -6.33 12.19
C HIS A 37 -1.68 -6.28 13.17
N HIS A 38 -1.93 -5.78 14.37
CA HIS A 38 -0.96 -5.80 15.47
C HIS A 38 -1.04 -7.14 16.20
N VAL A 39 -0.07 -8.00 15.96
CA VAL A 39 0.02 -9.31 16.65
C VAL A 39 0.49 -9.10 18.09
N ASN A 40 1.41 -8.17 18.29
CA ASN A 40 1.87 -7.67 19.58
C ASN A 40 2.55 -6.30 19.38
N ASP A 41 3.06 -5.71 20.47
CA ASP A 41 3.69 -4.38 20.44
C ASP A 41 4.86 -4.26 19.47
N ASP A 42 5.51 -5.37 19.12
CA ASP A 42 6.73 -5.39 18.31
C ASP A 42 6.54 -6.04 16.92
N LEU A 43 5.40 -6.68 16.64
CA LEU A 43 5.13 -7.43 15.41
C LEU A 43 3.79 -7.05 14.78
N ASP A 44 3.84 -6.61 13.53
CA ASP A 44 2.67 -6.31 12.70
C ASP A 44 2.66 -7.17 11.43
N LEU A 45 1.47 -7.57 11.00
CA LEU A 45 1.21 -8.19 9.71
C LEU A 45 0.38 -7.23 8.86
N ASP A 46 0.74 -7.05 7.60
CA ASP A 46 0.00 -6.16 6.70
C ASP A 46 -0.38 -6.85 5.39
N VAL A 47 -1.51 -6.41 4.84
CA VAL A 47 -1.97 -6.79 3.51
C VAL A 47 -2.44 -5.55 2.79
N GLY A 48 -2.03 -5.41 1.53
CA GLY A 48 -2.31 -4.26 0.69
C GLY A 48 -2.81 -4.67 -0.68
N TYR A 49 -3.78 -3.93 -1.20
CA TYR A 49 -4.22 -4.00 -2.59
C TYR A 49 -3.98 -2.64 -3.25
N LYS A 50 -3.08 -2.61 -4.22
CA LYS A 50 -2.76 -1.45 -5.03
C LYS A 50 -3.40 -1.59 -6.40
N LYS A 51 -4.08 -0.55 -6.84
CA LYS A 51 -4.70 -0.47 -8.16
C LYS A 51 -4.25 0.80 -8.87
N SER A 52 -3.91 0.67 -10.16
CA SER A 52 -3.68 1.82 -11.02
C SER A 52 -5.01 2.50 -11.38
N LEU A 53 -5.00 3.83 -11.38
CA LEU A 53 -6.12 4.68 -11.74
C LEU A 53 -6.02 5.17 -13.19
N ASN A 54 -4.95 4.82 -13.90
CA ASN A 54 -4.76 5.07 -15.32
C ASN A 54 -4.13 3.86 -16.04
N SER A 55 -4.17 3.84 -17.36
CA SER A 55 -3.51 2.78 -18.14
C SER A 55 -2.01 2.81 -17.91
N THR A 56 -1.54 1.87 -17.11
CA THR A 56 -0.14 1.61 -16.79
C THR A 56 0.11 0.12 -16.94
N GLU A 57 1.35 -0.27 -17.18
CA GLU A 57 1.73 -1.67 -17.42
C GLU A 57 1.28 -2.63 -16.29
N THR A 58 1.32 -2.18 -15.03
CA THR A 58 0.73 -2.90 -13.89
C THR A 58 -0.61 -2.30 -13.48
N ASP A 59 -1.72 -3.00 -13.75
CA ASP A 59 -3.07 -2.56 -13.38
C ASP A 59 -3.35 -2.79 -11.87
N ARG A 60 -2.83 -3.89 -11.30
CA ARG A 60 -3.16 -4.36 -9.94
C ARG A 60 -1.99 -5.05 -9.29
N GLN A 61 -1.84 -4.88 -7.98
CA GLN A 61 -0.84 -5.55 -7.17
C GLN A 61 -1.43 -5.88 -5.80
N ILE A 62 -1.13 -7.07 -5.30
CA ILE A 62 -1.41 -7.48 -3.93
C ILE A 62 -0.06 -7.60 -3.22
N GLY A 63 0.05 -7.01 -2.04
CA GLY A 63 1.21 -7.10 -1.16
C GLY A 63 0.83 -7.73 0.17
N VAL A 64 1.75 -8.50 0.73
CA VAL A 64 1.71 -8.96 2.12
C VAL A 64 3.04 -8.63 2.76
N GLY A 65 3.00 -8.15 4.00
CA GLY A 65 4.16 -7.65 4.71
C GLY A 65 4.19 -8.09 6.16
N VAL A 66 5.40 -8.06 6.71
CA VAL A 66 5.67 -8.29 8.12
C VAL A 66 6.58 -7.17 8.58
N THR A 67 6.17 -6.48 9.63
CA THR A 67 6.99 -5.44 10.28
C THR A 67 7.38 -5.93 11.66
N TYR A 68 8.68 -5.95 11.96
CA TYR A 68 9.19 -6.27 13.29
C TYR A 68 10.04 -5.12 13.83
N ARG A 69 9.75 -4.68 15.05
CA ARG A 69 10.45 -3.58 15.74
C ARG A 69 11.47 -4.18 16.72
N PHE A 70 12.76 -3.95 16.47
CA PHE A 70 13.83 -4.33 17.39
C PHE A 70 14.05 -3.19 18.40
N LYS A 71 14.09 -3.53 19.70
CA LYS A 71 14.50 -2.62 20.78
C LYS A 71 15.97 -2.82 21.13
#